data_AF-A0A2W4ZSJ5-F1
#
_entry.id   AF-A0A2W4ZSJ5-F1
#
_cell.length_a   1.000
_cell.length_b   1.000
_cell.length_c   1.000
_cell.angle_alpha   90.00
_cell.angle_beta   90.00
_cell.angle_gamma   90.00
#
_symmetry.space_group_name_H-M   'P 1'
#
loop_
_entity.id
_entity.type
_entity.pdbx_description
1 polymer ?
#
loop_
_entity_poly.entity_id
_entity_poly.type
_entity_poly.pdbx_seq_one_letter_code
_entity_poly.pdbx_strand_id
1 'polypeptide(L)'
;MIHGEGGLGKTTLAQQYAQRFEQVLELLIAKEAANITPVESVVEEWLRQNFNEEPGREFGVTLSRLKRHLQAQPAGKIGIVLDNLEPALDRNGQFIAGHRHYVELLRVLAQTPASVMMTSRDRLCEPGLSVYHYRLPGLGLEAWQQFFQARQVPVQAADQSVILGEMHHAYGGNAKAMEIVCAAVIGDFEGDLSAYWRENSSDLLATADLRNLVVSQVNRLQQLDKAAYQVFCRLGCYRYQDQPRLQSAAILALMWDIEPSGQRQILNALRDRSLLEFCKGEYWLHPVSQAEASDRLRQSPDWQPAHQAAANIDHRVDS
;
A
#
# COMPACT_ATOMS: atom_id res chain seq x y z
N MET A 1 -3.26 -6.92 10.19
CA MET A 1 -2.95 -6.67 8.76
C MET A 1 -2.08 -5.43 8.66
N ILE A 2 -0.90 -5.57 8.09
CA ILE A 2 0.01 -4.48 7.76
C ILE A 2 -0.42 -3.95 6.40
N HIS A 3 -0.75 -2.67 6.29
CA HIS A 3 -1.18 -2.08 5.02
C HIS A 3 -0.59 -0.69 4.78
N GLY A 4 -0.69 -0.20 3.55
CA GLY A 4 -0.09 1.06 3.11
C GLY A 4 0.36 0.98 1.65
N GLU A 5 0.95 2.06 1.14
CA GLU A 5 1.43 2.16 -0.23
C GLU A 5 2.41 1.05 -0.64
N GLY A 6 2.52 0.82 -1.95
CA GLY A 6 3.56 -0.01 -2.55
C GLY A 6 4.97 0.45 -2.14
N GLY A 7 5.86 -0.51 -1.86
CA GLY A 7 7.27 -0.20 -1.57
C GLY A 7 7.61 0.19 -0.13
N LEU A 8 6.65 0.28 0.79
CA LEU A 8 6.92 0.63 2.19
C LEU A 8 7.64 -0.46 3.02
N GLY A 9 7.80 -1.68 2.50
CA GLY A 9 8.42 -2.79 3.23
C GLY A 9 7.46 -3.65 4.06
N LYS A 10 6.16 -3.68 3.70
CA LYS A 10 5.13 -4.48 4.39
C LYS A 10 5.48 -5.97 4.47
N THR A 11 5.85 -6.55 3.32
CA THR A 11 6.27 -7.95 3.20
C THR A 11 7.53 -8.22 4.03
N THR A 12 8.54 -7.35 3.93
CA THR A 12 9.77 -7.45 4.71
C THR A 12 9.49 -7.44 6.21
N LEU A 13 8.62 -6.53 6.68
CA LEU A 13 8.26 -6.45 8.09
C LEU A 13 7.50 -7.71 8.56
N ALA A 14 6.55 -8.19 7.76
CA ALA A 14 5.80 -9.41 8.08
C ALA A 14 6.74 -10.63 8.19
N GLN A 15 7.63 -10.79 7.22
CA GLN A 15 8.61 -11.88 7.19
C GLN A 15 9.60 -11.79 8.37
N GLN A 16 10.12 -10.60 8.68
CA GLN A 16 11.02 -10.42 9.83
C GLN A 16 10.32 -10.73 11.15
N TYR A 17 9.06 -10.29 11.33
CA TYR A 17 8.30 -10.61 12.53
C TYR A 17 7.99 -12.12 12.61
N ALA A 18 7.77 -12.78 11.47
CA ALA A 18 7.48 -14.20 11.40
C ALA A 18 8.63 -15.09 11.91
N GLN A 19 9.87 -14.62 11.85
CA GLN A 19 11.05 -15.35 12.36
C GLN A 19 11.00 -15.64 13.88
N ARG A 20 10.09 -14.99 14.61
CA ARG A 20 9.90 -15.19 16.06
C ARG A 20 9.10 -16.45 16.40
N PHE A 21 8.40 -17.02 15.42
CA PHE A 21 7.59 -18.23 15.61
C PHE A 21 8.44 -19.48 15.36
N GLU A 22 8.15 -20.56 16.08
CA GLU A 22 8.83 -21.85 15.88
C GLU A 22 8.44 -22.48 14.54
N GLN A 23 7.22 -22.20 14.07
CA GLN A 23 6.69 -22.71 12.82
C GLN A 23 5.90 -21.60 12.13
N VAL A 24 6.16 -21.42 10.84
CA VAL A 24 5.49 -20.43 10.00
C VAL A 24 4.80 -21.14 8.84
N LEU A 25 3.50 -20.85 8.66
CA LEU A 25 2.75 -21.26 7.50
C LEU A 25 2.59 -20.05 6.58
N GLU A 26 3.06 -20.16 5.35
CA GLU A 26 3.03 -19.06 4.39
C GLU A 26 1.98 -19.29 3.31
N LEU A 27 1.31 -18.20 2.94
CA LEU A 27 0.40 -18.12 1.82
C LEU A 27 0.73 -16.86 1.03
N LEU A 28 1.26 -17.04 -0.17
CA LEU A 28 1.58 -15.95 -1.08
C LEU A 28 0.45 -15.78 -2.10
N ILE A 29 -0.23 -14.64 -2.07
CA ILE A 29 -1.29 -14.34 -3.04
C ILE A 29 -0.65 -13.84 -4.34
N ALA A 30 -1.00 -14.49 -5.45
CA ALA A 30 -0.51 -14.10 -6.77
C ALA A 30 -0.89 -12.64 -7.10
N LYS A 31 -0.01 -11.97 -7.85
CA LYS A 31 -0.21 -10.55 -8.24
C LYS A 31 -1.43 -10.34 -9.14
N GLU A 32 -1.84 -11.37 -9.87
CA GLU A 32 -2.97 -11.34 -10.79
C GLU A 32 -4.09 -12.23 -10.25
N ALA A 33 -5.32 -11.71 -10.24
CA ALA A 33 -6.48 -12.42 -9.70
C ALA A 33 -6.72 -13.78 -10.35
N ALA A 34 -6.44 -13.90 -11.66
CA ALA A 34 -6.60 -15.15 -12.41
C ALA A 34 -5.62 -16.27 -11.97
N ASN A 35 -4.51 -15.90 -11.32
CA ASN A 35 -3.45 -16.83 -10.93
C ASN A 35 -3.43 -17.10 -9.42
N ILE A 36 -4.44 -16.63 -8.68
CA ILE A 36 -4.52 -16.86 -7.23
C ILE A 36 -4.78 -18.35 -6.99
N THR A 37 -3.88 -18.97 -6.24
CA THR A 37 -4.01 -20.37 -5.80
C THR A 37 -5.28 -20.55 -4.97
N PRO A 38 -6.10 -21.58 -5.21
CA PRO A 38 -7.20 -21.92 -4.32
C PRO A 38 -6.70 -22.16 -2.89
N VAL A 39 -7.38 -21.57 -1.90
CA VAL A 39 -6.96 -21.67 -0.49
C VAL A 39 -7.04 -23.12 0.02
N GLU A 40 -7.92 -23.91 -0.59
CA GLU A 40 -8.09 -25.33 -0.31
C GLU A 40 -6.77 -26.06 -0.52
N SER A 41 -6.16 -25.92 -1.70
CA SER A 41 -4.85 -26.51 -2.02
C SER A 41 -3.77 -26.09 -1.03
N VAL A 42 -3.77 -24.82 -0.60
CA VAL A 42 -2.80 -24.32 0.38
C VAL A 42 -2.99 -24.97 1.75
N VAL A 43 -4.23 -25.07 2.24
CA VAL A 43 -4.52 -25.69 3.54
C VAL A 43 -4.25 -27.18 3.51
N GLU A 44 -4.55 -27.87 2.41
CA GLU A 44 -4.19 -29.28 2.24
C GLU A 44 -2.68 -29.49 2.36
N GLU A 45 -1.90 -28.63 1.71
CA GLU A 45 -0.43 -28.68 1.78
C GLU A 45 0.06 -28.44 3.21
N TRP A 46 -0.50 -27.46 3.92
CA TRP A 46 -0.17 -27.24 5.33
C TRP A 46 -0.45 -28.47 6.21
N LEU A 47 -1.59 -29.13 6.00
CA LEU A 47 -1.91 -30.36 6.75
C LEU A 47 -0.90 -31.48 6.48
N ARG A 48 -0.59 -31.74 5.20
CA ARG A 48 0.34 -32.82 4.82
C ARG A 48 1.76 -32.52 5.27
N GLN A 49 2.31 -31.36 4.92
CA GLN A 49 3.73 -31.06 5.13
C GLN A 49 4.05 -30.67 6.57
N ASN A 50 3.14 -29.98 7.26
CA ASN A 50 3.44 -29.38 8.55
C ASN A 50 2.80 -30.10 9.73
N PHE A 51 1.76 -30.90 9.49
CA PHE A 51 1.03 -31.61 10.54
C PHE A 51 0.95 -33.12 10.32
N ASN A 52 1.44 -33.63 9.18
CA ASN A 52 1.36 -35.04 8.79
C ASN A 52 -0.08 -35.59 8.89
N GLU A 53 -1.04 -34.78 8.48
CA GLU A 53 -2.48 -35.07 8.51
C GLU A 53 -3.01 -35.00 7.08
N GLU A 54 -3.79 -36.01 6.66
CA GLU A 54 -4.48 -35.94 5.37
C GLU A 54 -5.62 -34.92 5.42
N PRO A 55 -5.93 -34.23 4.32
CA PRO A 55 -7.10 -33.36 4.28
C PRO A 55 -8.42 -34.15 4.24
N GLY A 56 -9.52 -33.46 4.54
CA GLY A 56 -10.87 -34.00 4.40
C GLY A 56 -11.35 -33.99 2.95
N ARG A 57 -12.42 -34.74 2.66
CA ARG A 57 -13.08 -34.69 1.33
C ARG A 57 -13.75 -33.35 1.05
N GLU A 58 -14.26 -32.71 2.10
CA GLU A 58 -14.90 -31.40 2.03
C GLU A 58 -14.01 -30.36 2.72
N PHE A 59 -13.97 -29.14 2.19
CA PHE A 59 -13.13 -28.07 2.72
C PHE A 59 -13.44 -27.76 4.19
N GLY A 60 -14.70 -27.81 4.61
CA GLY A 60 -15.08 -27.63 6.02
C GLY A 60 -14.46 -28.68 6.96
N VAL A 61 -14.27 -29.92 6.49
CA VAL A 61 -13.59 -30.98 7.26
C VAL A 61 -12.10 -30.70 7.32
N THR A 62 -11.50 -30.29 6.21
CA THR A 62 -10.09 -29.87 6.12
C THR A 62 -9.80 -28.72 7.08
N LEU A 63 -10.63 -27.67 7.08
CA LEU A 63 -10.53 -26.55 8.03
C LEU A 63 -10.70 -26.99 9.48
N SER A 64 -11.61 -27.93 9.77
CA SER A 64 -11.80 -28.46 11.13
C SER A 64 -10.56 -29.21 11.63
N ARG A 65 -9.85 -29.93 10.74
CA ARG A 65 -8.58 -30.58 11.05
C ARG A 65 -7.49 -29.55 11.33
N LEU A 66 -7.33 -28.57 10.44
CA LEU A 66 -6.37 -27.46 10.64
C LEU A 66 -6.60 -26.78 11.98
N LYS A 67 -7.86 -26.41 12.27
CA LYS A 67 -8.26 -25.80 13.53
C LYS A 67 -7.79 -26.62 14.73
N ARG A 68 -8.00 -27.94 14.72
CA ARG A 68 -7.59 -28.82 15.82
C ARG A 68 -6.07 -28.79 16.04
N HIS A 69 -5.27 -28.87 14.97
CA HIS A 69 -3.83 -28.79 15.06
C HIS A 69 -3.36 -27.45 15.61
N LEU A 70 -3.94 -26.34 15.14
CA LEU A 70 -3.60 -25.00 15.62
C LEU A 70 -4.02 -24.78 17.08
N GLN A 71 -5.19 -25.29 17.50
CA GLN A 71 -5.69 -25.18 18.88
C GLN A 71 -4.88 -26.00 19.89
N ALA A 72 -4.26 -27.09 19.46
CA ALA A 72 -3.41 -27.91 20.32
C ALA A 72 -2.07 -27.25 20.64
N GLN A 73 -1.69 -26.16 19.96
CA GLN A 73 -0.42 -25.47 20.15
C GLN A 73 -0.55 -24.29 21.12
N PRO A 74 0.50 -24.00 21.91
CA PRO A 74 0.55 -22.79 22.71
C PRO A 74 0.47 -21.53 21.84
N ALA A 75 -0.10 -20.45 22.42
CA ALA A 75 -0.11 -19.14 21.79
C ALA A 75 1.32 -18.64 21.52
N GLY A 76 1.52 -18.04 20.35
CA GLY A 76 2.82 -17.51 19.94
C GLY A 76 3.81 -18.54 19.38
N LYS A 77 3.42 -19.82 19.25
CA LYS A 77 4.28 -20.85 18.63
C LYS A 77 4.16 -20.90 17.11
N ILE A 78 2.94 -20.79 16.59
CA ILE A 78 2.66 -20.80 15.15
C ILE A 78 2.35 -19.40 14.65
N GLY A 79 3.09 -18.98 13.62
CA GLY A 79 2.80 -17.80 12.81
C GLY A 79 2.19 -18.21 11.48
N ILE A 80 1.28 -17.39 10.95
CA ILE A 80 0.72 -17.56 9.61
C ILE A 80 0.87 -16.22 8.88
N VAL A 81 1.47 -16.23 7.69
CA VAL A 81 1.70 -15.04 6.87
C VAL A 81 0.92 -15.16 5.57
N LEU A 82 -0.04 -14.26 5.34
CA LEU A 82 -0.70 -14.08 4.05
C LEU A 82 -0.13 -12.81 3.40
N ASP A 83 0.68 -12.97 2.37
CA ASP A 83 1.33 -11.84 1.72
C ASP A 83 0.56 -11.41 0.46
N ASN A 84 0.52 -10.09 0.22
CA ASN A 84 0.01 -9.46 -1.00
C ASN A 84 -1.49 -9.69 -1.24
N LEU A 85 -2.34 -9.44 -0.23
CA LEU A 85 -3.77 -9.78 -0.28
C LEU A 85 -4.59 -9.00 -1.32
N GLU A 86 -4.14 -7.81 -1.73
CA GLU A 86 -4.93 -6.90 -2.57
C GLU A 86 -5.50 -7.52 -3.86
N PRO A 87 -4.81 -8.39 -4.62
CA PRO A 87 -5.36 -8.96 -5.85
C PRO A 87 -6.60 -9.83 -5.62
N ALA A 88 -6.78 -10.37 -4.40
CA ALA A 88 -7.93 -11.17 -4.01
C ALA A 88 -9.15 -10.32 -3.60
N LEU A 89 -9.00 -9.00 -3.49
CA LEU A 89 -10.03 -8.09 -3.00
C LEU A 89 -10.75 -7.35 -4.13
N ASP A 90 -12.05 -7.14 -3.94
CA ASP A 90 -12.94 -6.38 -4.82
C ASP A 90 -12.89 -4.87 -4.52
N ARG A 91 -13.78 -4.11 -5.16
CA ARG A 91 -13.83 -2.66 -4.96
C ARG A 91 -14.21 -2.22 -3.53
N ASN A 92 -14.84 -3.10 -2.76
CA ASN A 92 -15.29 -2.86 -1.40
C ASN A 92 -14.28 -3.39 -0.36
N GLY A 93 -13.13 -3.91 -0.79
CA GLY A 93 -12.15 -4.54 0.11
C GLY A 93 -12.59 -5.92 0.60
N GLN A 94 -13.53 -6.58 -0.09
CA GLN A 94 -14.02 -7.93 0.24
C GLN A 94 -13.40 -8.96 -0.69
N PHE A 95 -13.29 -10.22 -0.25
CA PHE A 95 -12.77 -11.27 -1.14
C PHE A 95 -13.69 -11.46 -2.34
N ILE A 96 -13.10 -11.50 -3.55
CA ILE A 96 -13.84 -11.74 -4.79
C ILE A 96 -14.55 -13.10 -4.78
N ALA A 97 -15.62 -13.21 -5.58
CA ALA A 97 -16.51 -14.38 -5.58
C ALA A 97 -15.78 -15.72 -5.79
N GLY A 98 -14.75 -15.75 -6.64
CA GLY A 98 -13.94 -16.95 -6.88
C GLY A 98 -13.05 -17.40 -5.71
N HIS A 99 -12.87 -16.55 -4.70
CA HIS A 99 -11.94 -16.78 -3.58
C HIS A 99 -12.61 -16.63 -2.21
N ARG A 100 -13.91 -16.89 -2.11
CA ARG A 100 -14.66 -16.77 -0.84
C ARG A 100 -14.21 -17.73 0.25
N HIS A 101 -13.65 -18.89 -0.10
CA HIS A 101 -13.11 -19.83 0.87
C HIS A 101 -11.95 -19.25 1.71
N TYR A 102 -11.27 -18.18 1.25
CA TYR A 102 -10.31 -17.46 2.10
C TYR A 102 -10.97 -16.84 3.33
N VAL A 103 -12.23 -16.40 3.22
CA VAL A 103 -12.99 -15.87 4.37
C VAL A 103 -13.24 -16.96 5.39
N GLU A 104 -13.54 -18.18 4.94
CA GLU A 104 -13.76 -19.33 5.82
C GLU A 104 -12.46 -19.72 6.55
N LEU A 105 -11.34 -19.73 5.84
CA LEU A 105 -10.02 -19.92 6.45
C LEU A 105 -9.79 -18.86 7.53
N LEU A 106 -9.93 -17.57 7.21
CA LEU A 106 -9.68 -16.47 8.16
C LEU A 106 -10.59 -16.54 9.39
N ARG A 107 -11.87 -16.93 9.22
CA ARG A 107 -12.80 -17.16 10.34
C ARG A 107 -12.32 -18.27 11.27
N VAL A 108 -11.79 -19.35 10.69
CA VAL A 108 -11.23 -20.47 11.46
C VAL A 108 -9.97 -20.04 12.18
N LEU A 109 -9.03 -19.39 11.49
CA LEU A 109 -7.77 -18.94 12.08
C LEU A 109 -7.98 -17.96 13.24
N ALA A 110 -8.97 -17.06 13.12
CA ALA A 110 -9.35 -16.13 14.19
C ALA A 110 -9.82 -16.80 15.50
N GLN A 111 -10.11 -18.10 15.47
CA GLN A 111 -10.56 -18.89 16.64
C GLN A 111 -9.45 -19.82 17.18
N THR A 112 -8.20 -19.60 16.76
CA THR A 112 -7.04 -20.39 17.14
C THR A 112 -5.99 -19.51 17.84
N PRO A 113 -5.07 -20.09 18.62
CA PRO A 113 -3.98 -19.33 19.24
C PRO A 113 -2.85 -18.96 18.26
N ALA A 114 -2.98 -19.29 16.97
CA ALA A 114 -2.01 -18.94 15.95
C ALA A 114 -2.00 -17.42 15.67
N SER A 115 -0.82 -16.86 15.43
CA SER A 115 -0.68 -15.44 15.10
C SER A 115 -0.77 -15.24 13.59
N VAL A 116 -1.82 -14.57 13.12
CA VAL A 116 -2.05 -14.31 11.69
C VAL A 116 -1.61 -12.91 11.32
N MET A 117 -0.68 -12.82 10.38
CA MET A 117 -0.26 -11.59 9.73
C MET A 117 -0.70 -11.61 8.28
N MET A 118 -1.16 -10.45 7.83
CA MET A 118 -1.58 -10.24 6.45
C MET A 118 -0.93 -8.96 5.97
N THR A 119 -0.44 -8.93 4.73
CA THR A 119 0.01 -7.70 4.07
C THR A 119 -0.91 -7.36 2.92
N SER A 120 -1.16 -6.08 2.70
CA SER A 120 -1.98 -5.62 1.57
C SER A 120 -1.73 -4.15 1.27
N ARG A 121 -1.93 -3.71 0.03
CA ARG A 121 -2.08 -2.27 -0.28
C ARG A 121 -3.48 -1.76 0.03
N ASP A 122 -4.46 -2.65 -0.16
CA ASP A 122 -5.88 -2.38 0.04
C ASP A 122 -6.33 -2.81 1.44
N ARG A 123 -7.28 -2.09 2.02
CA ARG A 123 -7.87 -2.44 3.30
C ARG A 123 -8.84 -3.61 3.11
N LEU A 124 -8.67 -4.66 3.91
CA LEU A 124 -9.64 -5.74 4.06
C LEU A 124 -10.86 -5.24 4.85
N CYS A 125 -12.03 -5.30 4.23
CA CYS A 125 -13.31 -4.81 4.75
C CYS A 125 -14.38 -5.92 4.67
N GLU A 126 -14.00 -7.13 5.06
CA GLU A 126 -14.82 -8.33 4.99
C GLU A 126 -15.79 -8.43 6.20
N PRO A 127 -17.11 -8.49 5.97
CA PRO A 127 -18.08 -8.59 7.06
C PRO A 127 -17.87 -9.85 7.92
N GLY A 128 -17.86 -9.66 9.24
CA GLY A 128 -17.71 -10.73 10.21
C GLY A 128 -16.26 -11.17 10.47
N LEU A 129 -15.26 -10.49 9.88
CA LEU A 129 -13.86 -10.61 10.28
C LEU A 129 -13.44 -9.40 11.13
N SER A 130 -12.93 -9.65 12.34
CA SER A 130 -12.31 -8.61 13.17
C SER A 130 -10.82 -8.54 12.86
N VAL A 131 -10.42 -7.51 12.10
CA VAL A 131 -9.05 -7.33 11.63
C VAL A 131 -8.45 -6.09 12.28
N TYR A 132 -7.33 -6.26 12.98
CA TYR A 132 -6.52 -5.12 13.41
C TYR A 132 -5.72 -4.59 12.21
N HIS A 133 -5.87 -3.31 11.91
CA HIS A 133 -5.18 -2.65 10.79
C HIS A 133 -4.01 -1.82 11.30
N TYR A 134 -2.82 -2.12 10.82
CA TYR A 134 -1.61 -1.36 11.07
C TYR A 134 -1.17 -0.68 9.75
N ARG A 135 -1.38 0.63 9.64
CA ARG A 135 -0.90 1.42 8.51
C ARG A 135 0.60 1.63 8.71
N LEU A 136 1.42 1.02 7.86
CA LEU A 136 2.88 1.10 7.95
C LEU A 136 3.31 2.52 7.55
N PRO A 137 3.98 3.29 8.42
CA PRO A 137 4.56 4.57 8.01
C PRO A 137 5.77 4.37 7.10
N GLY A 138 6.13 5.42 6.35
CA GLY A 138 7.43 5.51 5.71
C GLY A 138 8.58 5.49 6.72
N LEU A 139 9.78 5.15 6.26
CA LEU A 139 10.99 5.18 7.08
C LEU A 139 11.33 6.62 7.47
N GLY A 140 11.89 6.80 8.67
CA GLY A 140 12.44 8.09 9.09
C GLY A 140 13.71 8.47 8.33
N LEU A 141 14.05 9.76 8.34
CA LEU A 141 15.27 10.28 7.71
C LEU A 141 16.54 9.60 8.25
N GLU A 142 16.58 9.30 9.55
CA GLU A 142 17.70 8.60 10.16
C GLU A 142 17.93 7.21 9.54
N ALA A 143 16.86 6.47 9.24
CA ALA A 143 16.98 5.16 8.58
C ALA A 143 17.51 5.30 7.15
N TRP A 144 17.13 6.37 6.43
CA TRP A 144 17.69 6.68 5.12
C TRP A 144 19.18 7.02 5.21
N GLN A 145 19.57 7.85 6.19
CA GLN A 145 20.98 8.18 6.44
C GLN A 145 21.80 6.92 6.72
N GLN A 146 21.33 6.04 7.62
CA GLN A 146 21.98 4.77 7.94
C GLN A 146 22.10 3.86 6.71
N PHE A 147 21.06 3.79 5.88
CA PHE A 147 21.07 2.98 4.67
C PHE A 147 22.10 3.47 3.65
N PHE A 148 22.12 4.78 3.36
CA PHE A 148 23.08 5.37 2.42
C PHE A 148 24.52 5.24 2.93
N GLN A 149 24.76 5.44 4.24
CA GLN A 149 26.07 5.23 4.85
C GLN A 149 26.53 3.78 4.74
N ALA A 150 25.64 2.81 4.98
CA ALA A 150 25.95 1.39 4.82
C ALA A 150 26.32 1.02 3.37
N ARG A 151 25.89 1.82 2.39
CA ARG A 151 26.25 1.69 0.97
C ARG A 151 27.44 2.57 0.55
N GLN A 152 28.18 3.12 1.51
CA GLN A 152 29.35 3.97 1.31
C GLN A 152 29.07 5.27 0.55
N VAL A 153 27.82 5.76 0.61
CA VAL A 153 27.44 7.03 0.01
C VAL A 153 27.63 8.16 1.04
N PRO A 154 28.40 9.22 0.72
CA PRO A 154 28.76 10.25 1.70
C PRO A 154 27.58 11.19 2.01
N VAL A 155 26.91 10.96 3.14
CA VAL A 155 25.75 11.77 3.59
C VAL A 155 26.01 12.58 4.87
N GLN A 156 27.27 12.61 5.34
CA GLN A 156 27.66 13.30 6.60
C GLN A 156 28.05 14.76 6.41
N ALA A 157 28.41 15.17 5.20
CA ALA A 157 28.62 16.58 4.90
C ALA A 157 27.29 17.34 5.01
N ALA A 158 27.31 18.55 5.57
CA ALA A 158 26.11 19.33 5.87
C ALA A 158 25.18 19.47 4.64
N ASP A 159 25.75 19.80 3.48
CA ASP A 159 25.01 19.96 2.22
C ASP A 159 24.35 18.65 1.75
N GLN A 160 25.04 17.52 1.92
CA GLN A 160 24.54 16.19 1.52
C GLN A 160 23.40 15.71 2.43
N SER A 161 23.45 16.05 3.72
CA SER A 161 22.37 15.75 4.66
C SER A 161 21.09 16.52 4.33
N VAL A 162 21.21 17.79 3.90
CA VAL A 162 20.07 18.61 3.46
C VAL A 162 19.44 18.00 2.21
N ILE A 163 20.24 17.65 1.20
CA ILE A 163 19.75 17.02 -0.04
C ILE A 163 19.05 15.69 0.24
N LEU A 164 19.62 14.85 1.10
CA LEU A 164 18.97 13.61 1.51
C LEU A 164 17.64 13.88 2.23
N GLY A 165 17.55 14.95 3.02
CA GLY A 165 16.30 15.41 3.65
C GLY A 165 15.23 15.80 2.63
N GLU A 166 15.61 16.52 1.57
CA GLU A 166 14.72 16.88 0.47
C GLU A 166 14.23 15.64 -0.29
N MET A 167 15.14 14.71 -0.60
CA MET A 167 14.82 13.42 -1.23
C MET A 167 13.87 12.60 -0.35
N HIS A 168 14.17 12.48 0.95
CA HIS A 168 13.33 11.77 1.92
C HIS A 168 11.91 12.34 1.95
N HIS A 169 11.81 13.68 1.98
CA HIS A 169 10.53 14.37 1.96
C HIS A 169 9.76 14.10 0.66
N ALA A 170 10.42 14.21 -0.49
CA ALA A 170 9.81 13.98 -1.81
C ALA A 170 9.35 12.54 -2.01
N TYR A 171 10.06 11.56 -1.47
CA TYR A 171 9.66 10.15 -1.57
C TYR A 171 8.84 9.67 -0.37
N GLY A 172 8.51 10.56 0.58
CA GLY A 172 7.71 10.24 1.78
C GLY A 172 8.32 9.14 2.65
N GLY A 173 9.65 8.99 2.66
CA GLY A 173 10.34 7.91 3.37
C GLY A 173 10.10 6.51 2.80
N ASN A 174 9.61 6.36 1.56
CA ASN A 174 9.32 5.05 0.97
C ASN A 174 10.59 4.18 0.83
N ALA A 175 10.59 2.99 1.44
CA ALA A 175 11.75 2.11 1.49
C ALA A 175 12.22 1.65 0.10
N LYS A 176 11.29 1.34 -0.81
CA LYS A 176 11.66 0.91 -2.16
C LYS A 176 12.19 2.06 -3.02
N ALA A 177 11.62 3.26 -2.86
CA ALA A 177 12.17 4.46 -3.51
C ALA A 177 13.60 4.74 -3.00
N MET A 178 13.84 4.65 -1.69
CA MET A 178 15.17 4.75 -1.08
C MET A 178 16.19 3.80 -1.73
N GLU A 179 15.82 2.52 -1.92
CA GLU A 179 16.67 1.54 -2.59
C GLU A 179 16.98 1.92 -4.04
N ILE A 180 15.97 2.29 -4.82
CA ILE A 180 16.10 2.64 -6.24
C ILE A 180 17.00 3.88 -6.40
N VAL A 181 16.73 4.91 -5.60
CA VAL A 181 17.46 6.17 -5.63
C VAL A 181 18.91 5.97 -5.21
N CYS A 182 19.16 5.23 -4.12
CA CYS A 182 20.51 4.91 -3.69
C CYS A 182 21.28 4.12 -4.77
N ALA A 183 20.62 3.16 -5.42
CA ALA A 183 21.23 2.41 -6.52
C ALA A 183 21.59 3.30 -7.72
N ALA A 184 20.70 4.23 -8.10
CA ALA A 184 20.96 5.19 -9.17
C ALA A 184 22.11 6.16 -8.81
N VAL A 185 22.14 6.68 -7.58
CA VAL A 185 23.23 7.54 -7.09
C VAL A 185 24.58 6.84 -7.20
N ILE A 186 24.66 5.56 -6.83
CA ILE A 186 25.91 4.79 -6.89
C ILE A 186 26.26 4.44 -8.34
N GLY A 187 25.29 3.95 -9.12
CA GLY A 187 25.52 3.39 -10.45
C GLY A 187 25.74 4.43 -11.54
N ASP A 188 24.96 5.52 -11.51
CA ASP A 188 24.88 6.49 -12.61
C ASP A 188 25.53 7.83 -12.25
N PHE A 189 25.70 8.13 -10.96
CA PHE A 189 26.22 9.41 -10.45
C PHE A 189 27.47 9.26 -9.57
N GLU A 190 28.12 8.10 -9.57
CA GLU A 190 29.37 7.83 -8.85
C GLU A 190 29.34 8.19 -7.34
N GLY A 191 28.16 8.13 -6.71
CA GLY A 191 27.96 8.48 -5.31
C GLY A 191 27.63 9.96 -5.04
N ASP A 192 27.50 10.80 -6.07
CA ASP A 192 27.13 12.21 -5.94
C ASP A 192 25.60 12.39 -5.85
N LEU A 193 25.09 12.50 -4.62
CA LEU A 193 23.68 12.82 -4.36
C LEU A 193 23.25 14.16 -4.95
N SER A 194 24.13 15.17 -4.91
CA SER A 194 23.81 16.52 -5.39
C SER A 194 23.60 16.53 -6.89
N ALA A 195 24.42 15.78 -7.63
CA ALA A 195 24.26 15.60 -9.07
C ALA A 195 22.94 14.88 -9.40
N TYR A 196 22.66 13.75 -8.72
CA TYR A 196 21.41 13.02 -8.89
C TYR A 196 20.19 13.92 -8.65
N TRP A 197 20.17 14.63 -7.52
CA TRP A 197 19.02 15.43 -7.12
C TRP A 197 18.79 16.63 -8.03
N ARG A 198 19.87 17.29 -8.50
CA ARG A 198 19.77 18.39 -9.47
C ARG A 198 19.12 17.95 -10.78
N GLU A 199 19.39 16.73 -11.23
CA GLU A 199 18.84 16.21 -12.49
C GLU A 199 17.41 15.68 -12.32
N ASN A 200 17.10 15.04 -11.19
CA ASN A 200 15.86 14.26 -11.04
C ASN A 200 14.78 14.89 -10.14
N SER A 201 15.09 15.94 -9.36
CA SER A 201 14.13 16.55 -8.42
C SER A 201 12.86 17.09 -9.06
N SER A 202 12.89 17.41 -10.36
CA SER A 202 11.73 17.90 -11.11
C SER A 202 10.79 16.79 -11.61
N ASP A 203 11.27 15.54 -11.70
CA ASP A 203 10.50 14.36 -12.10
C ASP A 203 10.81 13.17 -11.17
N LEU A 204 10.03 13.04 -10.10
CA LEU A 204 10.16 11.96 -9.12
C LEU A 204 9.84 10.56 -9.71
N LEU A 205 9.28 10.49 -10.93
CA LEU A 205 8.94 9.26 -11.63
C LEU A 205 9.84 9.02 -12.85
N ALA A 206 11.01 9.66 -12.90
CA ALA A 206 11.94 9.59 -14.03
C ALA A 206 12.35 8.15 -14.36
N THR A 207 12.52 7.29 -13.35
CA THR A 207 12.85 5.87 -13.56
C THR A 207 11.60 5.01 -13.69
N ALA A 208 11.67 4.00 -14.56
CA ALA A 208 10.59 3.03 -14.73
C ALA A 208 10.23 2.31 -13.42
N ASP A 209 11.22 2.02 -12.58
CA ASP A 209 10.99 1.35 -11.29
C ASP A 209 10.21 2.22 -10.30
N LEU A 210 10.54 3.51 -10.19
CA LEU A 210 9.78 4.45 -9.34
C LEU A 210 8.35 4.60 -9.83
N ARG A 211 8.17 4.75 -11.15
CA ARG A 211 6.85 4.81 -11.79
C ARG A 211 6.02 3.56 -11.51
N ASN A 212 6.62 2.39 -11.61
CA ASN A 212 5.92 1.11 -11.40
C ASN A 212 5.41 0.90 -9.95
N LEU A 213 5.99 1.58 -8.95
CA LEU A 213 5.51 1.53 -7.56
C LEU A 213 4.08 2.05 -7.41
N VAL A 214 3.71 3.07 -8.20
CA VAL A 214 2.41 3.74 -8.12
C VAL A 214 1.48 3.33 -9.25
N VAL A 215 1.98 3.24 -10.50
CA VAL A 215 1.16 2.95 -11.68
C VAL A 215 0.33 1.67 -11.52
N SER A 216 0.90 0.62 -10.93
CA SER A 216 0.17 -0.63 -10.69
C SER A 216 -1.06 -0.44 -9.78
N GLN A 217 -0.96 0.39 -8.74
CA GLN A 217 -2.06 0.71 -7.83
C GLN A 217 -3.12 1.57 -8.51
N VAL A 218 -2.69 2.57 -9.30
CA VAL A 218 -3.58 3.48 -10.01
C VAL A 218 -4.34 2.76 -11.13
N ASN A 219 -3.67 1.87 -11.88
CA ASN A 219 -4.32 1.03 -12.89
C ASN A 219 -5.38 0.12 -12.24
N ARG A 220 -5.07 -0.45 -11.07
CA ARG A 220 -6.04 -1.25 -10.31
C ARG A 220 -7.22 -0.40 -9.82
N LEU A 221 -6.99 0.83 -9.34
CA LEU A 221 -8.06 1.77 -8.99
C LEU A 221 -8.97 2.03 -10.20
N GLN A 222 -8.39 2.31 -11.37
CA GLN A 222 -9.13 2.55 -12.61
C GLN A 222 -10.03 1.38 -13.00
N GLN A 223 -9.56 0.14 -12.81
CA GLN A 223 -10.32 -1.08 -13.12
C GLN A 223 -11.47 -1.33 -12.13
N LEU A 224 -11.27 -1.03 -10.83
CA LEU A 224 -12.23 -1.35 -9.78
C LEU A 224 -13.25 -0.24 -9.53
N ASP A 225 -12.83 1.01 -9.63
CA ASP A 225 -13.63 2.18 -9.27
C ASP A 225 -13.24 3.40 -10.13
N LYS A 226 -13.95 3.53 -11.25
CA LYS A 226 -13.71 4.60 -12.24
C LYS A 226 -13.94 6.00 -11.66
N ALA A 227 -14.93 6.16 -10.77
CA ALA A 227 -15.23 7.45 -10.16
C ALA A 227 -14.12 7.86 -9.18
N ALA A 228 -13.66 6.93 -8.35
CA ALA A 228 -12.54 7.19 -7.46
C ALA A 228 -11.25 7.46 -8.24
N TYR A 229 -11.01 6.75 -9.34
CA TYR A 229 -9.92 7.04 -10.26
C TYR A 229 -9.96 8.46 -10.84
N GLN A 230 -11.13 8.92 -11.30
CA GLN A 230 -11.29 10.30 -11.81
C GLN A 230 -10.94 11.33 -10.74
N VAL A 231 -11.44 11.15 -9.51
CA VAL A 231 -11.10 12.03 -8.37
C VAL A 231 -9.61 11.98 -8.05
N PHE A 232 -9.00 10.78 -8.06
CA PHE A 232 -7.56 10.64 -7.88
C PHE A 232 -6.77 11.45 -8.90
N CYS A 233 -7.12 11.36 -10.19
CA CYS A 233 -6.48 12.18 -11.23
C CYS A 233 -6.70 13.67 -10.96
N ARG A 234 -7.93 14.10 -10.65
CA ARG A 234 -8.25 15.50 -10.38
C ARG A 234 -7.44 16.07 -9.21
N LEU A 235 -7.14 15.27 -8.19
CA LEU A 235 -6.27 15.69 -7.08
C LEU A 235 -4.86 16.12 -7.54
N GLY A 236 -4.42 15.69 -8.72
CA GLY A 236 -3.19 16.15 -9.37
C GLY A 236 -3.19 17.63 -9.77
N CYS A 237 -4.30 18.37 -9.63
CA CYS A 237 -4.29 19.82 -9.81
C CYS A 237 -3.67 20.56 -8.62
N TYR A 238 -3.72 19.98 -7.42
CA TYR A 238 -3.01 20.51 -6.26
C TYR A 238 -1.54 20.18 -6.40
N ARG A 239 -0.66 21.14 -6.11
CA ARG A 239 0.79 20.95 -6.14
C ARG A 239 1.31 20.64 -4.74
N TYR A 240 2.23 19.69 -4.63
CA TYR A 240 2.78 19.26 -3.34
C TYR A 240 3.41 20.42 -2.56
N GLN A 241 4.17 21.23 -3.28
CA GLN A 241 4.93 22.35 -2.75
C GLN A 241 4.02 23.48 -2.23
N ASP A 242 2.81 23.59 -2.77
CA ASP A 242 1.88 24.69 -2.47
C ASP A 242 0.88 24.31 -1.37
N GLN A 243 0.33 23.07 -1.40
CA GLN A 243 -0.62 22.57 -0.41
C GLN A 243 -0.37 21.08 -0.10
N PRO A 244 0.52 20.75 0.85
CA PRO A 244 0.82 19.36 1.20
C PRO A 244 -0.31 18.70 2.00
N ARG A 245 -1.31 19.47 2.47
CA ARG A 245 -2.44 19.02 3.29
C ARG A 245 -3.70 19.71 2.80
N LEU A 246 -4.72 18.92 2.50
CA LEU A 246 -6.02 19.34 1.99
C LEU A 246 -7.10 19.13 3.04
N GLN A 247 -8.00 20.09 3.16
CA GLN A 247 -9.25 19.91 3.89
C GLN A 247 -10.25 19.12 3.04
N SER A 248 -11.23 18.48 3.69
CA SER A 248 -12.27 17.73 2.97
C SER A 248 -12.97 18.57 1.89
N ALA A 249 -13.27 19.84 2.17
CA ALA A 249 -13.92 20.74 1.22
C ALA A 249 -13.14 20.90 -0.11
N ALA A 250 -11.81 20.97 -0.06
CA ALA A 250 -10.96 21.09 -1.23
C ALA A 250 -11.05 19.86 -2.14
N ILE A 251 -11.19 18.66 -1.54
CA ILE A 251 -11.36 17.43 -2.29
C ILE A 251 -12.79 17.30 -2.84
N LEU A 252 -13.80 17.67 -2.05
CA LEU A 252 -15.20 17.63 -2.48
C LEU A 252 -15.47 18.56 -3.68
N ALA A 253 -14.76 19.68 -3.78
CA ALA A 253 -14.85 20.58 -4.94
C ALA A 253 -14.44 19.89 -6.25
N LEU A 254 -13.57 18.88 -6.20
CA LEU A 254 -13.15 18.08 -7.36
C LEU A 254 -14.16 16.99 -7.74
N MET A 255 -15.28 16.91 -7.04
CA MET A 255 -16.34 15.92 -7.22
C MET A 255 -17.62 16.55 -7.81
N TRP A 256 -17.47 17.53 -8.71
CA TRP A 256 -18.58 18.32 -9.30
C TRP A 256 -19.62 17.48 -10.05
N ASP A 257 -19.25 16.29 -10.50
CA ASP A 257 -20.07 15.32 -11.22
C ASP A 257 -20.46 14.10 -10.37
N ILE A 258 -20.19 14.14 -9.05
CA ILE A 258 -20.52 13.06 -8.10
C ILE A 258 -21.57 13.57 -7.12
N GLU A 259 -22.69 12.84 -7.05
CA GLU A 259 -23.76 13.09 -6.09
C GLU A 259 -23.22 13.16 -4.64
N PRO A 260 -23.67 14.11 -3.81
CA PRO A 260 -23.17 14.30 -2.44
C PRO A 260 -23.20 13.03 -1.57
N SER A 261 -24.19 12.16 -1.78
CA SER A 261 -24.31 10.88 -1.06
C SER A 261 -23.17 9.90 -1.38
N GLY A 262 -22.56 10.00 -2.56
CA GLY A 262 -21.47 9.14 -3.03
C GLY A 262 -20.06 9.66 -2.68
N GLN A 263 -19.90 10.97 -2.45
CA GLN A 263 -18.59 11.60 -2.26
C GLN A 263 -17.80 11.00 -1.08
N ARG A 264 -18.47 10.71 0.04
CA ARG A 264 -17.85 10.07 1.20
C ARG A 264 -17.33 8.66 0.88
N GLN A 265 -18.05 7.91 0.05
CA GLN A 265 -17.63 6.58 -0.36
C GLN A 265 -16.37 6.65 -1.23
N ILE A 266 -16.27 7.63 -2.12
CA ILE A 266 -15.07 7.86 -2.94
C ILE A 266 -13.85 8.22 -2.10
N LEU A 267 -14.00 9.11 -1.12
CA LEU A 267 -12.93 9.43 -0.18
C LEU A 267 -12.43 8.19 0.57
N ASN A 268 -13.35 7.36 1.05
CA ASN A 268 -13.00 6.11 1.72
C ASN A 268 -12.33 5.13 0.76
N ALA A 269 -12.82 5.00 -0.48
CA ALA A 269 -12.25 4.12 -1.49
C ALA A 269 -10.78 4.45 -1.80
N LEU A 270 -10.43 5.74 -1.89
CA LEU A 270 -9.04 6.17 -2.09
C LEU A 270 -8.17 5.90 -0.86
N ARG A 271 -8.71 6.15 0.34
CA ARG A 271 -8.00 5.90 1.61
C ARG A 271 -7.76 4.43 1.89
N ASP A 272 -8.76 3.60 1.63
CA ASP A 272 -8.70 2.17 1.86
C ASP A 272 -7.72 1.50 0.89
N ARG A 273 -7.42 2.11 -0.27
CA ARG A 273 -6.36 1.66 -1.20
C ARG A 273 -5.00 2.27 -0.94
N SER A 274 -4.86 3.00 0.16
CA SER A 274 -3.65 3.75 0.51
C SER A 274 -3.21 4.77 -0.55
N LEU A 275 -4.10 5.21 -1.44
CA LEU A 275 -3.80 6.24 -2.45
C LEU A 275 -4.09 7.66 -1.96
N LEU A 276 -4.83 7.78 -0.85
CA LEU A 276 -5.07 9.04 -0.15
C LEU A 276 -4.78 8.84 1.34
N GLU A 277 -3.94 9.69 1.89
CA GLU A 277 -3.61 9.71 3.30
C GLU A 277 -4.59 10.57 4.10
N PHE A 278 -4.69 10.29 5.41
CA PHE A 278 -5.56 11.05 6.30
C PHE A 278 -5.03 11.08 7.73
N CYS A 279 -4.99 12.26 8.34
CA CYS A 279 -4.64 12.46 9.74
C CYS A 279 -5.33 13.72 10.26
N LYS A 280 -6.05 13.60 11.39
CA LYS A 280 -6.66 14.73 12.11
C LYS A 280 -7.50 15.70 11.24
N GLY A 281 -8.20 15.19 10.23
CA GLY A 281 -9.06 16.02 9.36
C GLY A 281 -8.40 16.45 8.05
N GLU A 282 -7.09 16.23 7.91
CA GLU A 282 -6.32 16.60 6.74
C GLU A 282 -6.04 15.40 5.85
N TYR A 283 -6.01 15.64 4.55
CA TYR A 283 -5.80 14.65 3.50
C TYR A 283 -4.60 15.03 2.64
N TRP A 284 -3.89 14.05 2.08
CA TRP A 284 -2.82 14.33 1.13
C TRP A 284 -2.52 13.13 0.25
N LEU A 285 -1.96 13.38 -0.92
CA LEU A 285 -1.29 12.36 -1.72
C LEU A 285 0.19 12.33 -1.30
N HIS A 286 0.79 11.14 -1.26
CA HIS A 286 2.25 11.07 -1.24
C HIS A 286 2.80 11.68 -2.54
N PRO A 287 3.99 12.32 -2.55
CA PRO A 287 4.40 13.12 -3.70
C PRO A 287 4.57 12.30 -4.99
N VAL A 288 5.00 11.03 -4.86
CA VAL A 288 5.08 10.07 -5.96
C VAL A 288 3.68 9.75 -6.54
N SER A 289 2.68 9.58 -5.65
CA SER A 289 1.27 9.41 -6.03
C SER A 289 0.69 10.67 -6.68
N GLN A 290 1.11 11.85 -6.22
CA GLN A 290 0.70 13.15 -6.77
C GLN A 290 1.30 13.41 -8.15
N ALA A 291 2.55 13.03 -8.39
CA ALA A 291 3.18 13.11 -9.71
C ALA A 291 2.39 12.28 -10.73
N GLU A 292 2.05 11.03 -10.39
CA GLU A 292 1.24 10.16 -11.25
C GLU A 292 -0.18 10.74 -11.46
N ALA A 293 -0.83 11.24 -10.41
CA ALA A 293 -2.13 11.89 -10.52
C ALA A 293 -2.08 13.09 -11.49
N SER A 294 -1.05 13.92 -11.39
CA SER A 294 -0.82 15.08 -12.23
C SER A 294 -0.63 14.68 -13.70
N ASP A 295 0.18 13.66 -13.97
CA ASP A 295 0.42 13.16 -15.32
C ASP A 295 -0.85 12.61 -15.97
N ARG A 296 -1.66 11.85 -15.21
CA ARG A 296 -2.96 11.37 -15.67
C ARG A 296 -3.94 12.51 -15.92
N LEU A 297 -3.94 13.54 -15.06
CA LEU A 297 -4.81 14.71 -15.21
C LEU A 297 -4.48 15.51 -16.47
N ARG A 298 -3.19 15.68 -16.81
CA ARG A 298 -2.75 16.39 -18.04
C ARG A 298 -3.32 15.79 -19.31
N GLN A 299 -3.57 14.48 -19.29
CA GLN A 299 -4.11 13.72 -20.42
C GLN A 299 -5.64 13.55 -20.34
N SER A 300 -6.26 14.06 -19.28
CA SER A 300 -7.69 13.94 -19.01
C SER A 300 -8.46 15.18 -19.49
N PRO A 301 -9.72 15.03 -19.95
CA PRO A 301 -10.59 16.19 -20.20
C PRO A 301 -10.85 17.04 -18.94
N ASP A 302 -10.59 16.50 -17.75
CA ASP A 302 -10.81 17.18 -16.47
C ASP A 302 -9.68 18.17 -16.10
N TRP A 303 -8.65 18.34 -16.93
CA TRP A 303 -7.52 19.24 -16.64
C TRP A 303 -7.97 20.66 -16.29
N GLN A 304 -8.73 21.32 -17.18
CA GLN A 304 -9.18 22.70 -16.95
C GLN A 304 -10.22 22.79 -15.82
N PRO A 305 -11.28 21.94 -15.79
CA PRO A 305 -12.26 21.97 -14.71
C PRO A 305 -11.65 21.77 -13.31
N ALA A 306 -10.68 20.86 -13.16
CA ALA A 306 -10.05 20.60 -11.87
C ALA A 306 -9.32 21.83 -11.32
N HIS A 307 -8.53 22.51 -12.17
CA HIS A 307 -7.82 23.74 -11.76
C HIS A 307 -8.80 24.88 -11.42
N GLN A 308 -9.90 25.02 -12.17
CA GLN A 308 -10.93 26.00 -11.87
C GLN A 308 -11.63 25.71 -10.53
N ALA A 309 -11.96 24.44 -10.27
CA ALA A 309 -12.58 24.03 -9.02
C ALA A 309 -11.66 24.26 -7.81
N ALA A 310 -10.37 23.96 -7.95
CA ALA A 310 -9.37 24.21 -6.90
C ALA A 310 -9.24 25.71 -6.58
N ALA A 311 -9.07 26.57 -7.60
CA ALA A 311 -8.94 28.01 -7.41
C ALA A 311 -10.15 28.64 -6.69
N ASN A 312 -11.36 28.15 -6.97
CA ASN A 312 -12.59 28.64 -6.33
C ASN A 312 -12.68 28.30 -4.83
N ILE A 313 -11.98 27.28 -4.35
CA ILE A 313 -11.92 26.93 -2.92
C ILE A 313 -10.95 27.86 -2.19
N ASP A 314 -9.77 28.12 -2.74
CA ASP A 314 -8.75 28.96 -2.10
C ASP A 314 -9.30 30.38 -1.84
N HIS A 315 -10.05 30.94 -2.80
CA HIS A 315 -10.72 32.24 -2.64
C HIS A 315 -11.80 32.30 -1.55
N ARG A 316 -12.34 31.16 -1.10
CA ARG A 316 -13.37 31.10 -0.03
C ARG A 316 -12.78 30.89 1.36
N VAL A 317 -11.52 30.47 1.45
CA VAL A 317 -10.81 30.29 2.73
C VAL A 317 -10.18 31.61 3.18
N ASP A 318 -9.87 32.50 2.24
CA ASP A 318 -9.28 33.83 2.49
C ASP A 318 -10.29 34.98 2.67
N SER A 319 -11.60 34.68 2.61
CA SER A 319 -12.73 35.62 2.74
C SER A 319 -13.54 35.42 4.00
#